data_AF-A0A482VUI1-F1
#
_entry.id   AF-A0A482VUI1-F1
#
_cell.length_a   1.000
_cell.length_b   1.000
_cell.length_c   1.000
_cell.angle_alpha   90.00
_cell.angle_beta   90.00
_cell.angle_gamma   90.00
#
_symmetry.space_group_name_H-M   'P 1'
#
loop_
_entity.id
_entity.type
_entity.pdbx_description
1 polymer ?
#
loop_
_entity_poly.entity_id
_entity_poly.type
_entity_poly.pdbx_seq_one_letter_code
_entity_poly.pdbx_strand_id
1 'polypeptide(L)'
;MFNLEHKIFLVESYFKNAERQQNGEWKYSIQGCINDFQNAFPDFPIEYPNLVQQIYKCVERFRNVGTVGRKAGSGAPKKRTPEV
;
A
#
# COMPACT_ATOMS: atom_id res chain seq x y z
N MET A 1 6.92 10.80 0.76
CA MET A 1 5.88 10.16 1.62
C MET A 1 4.84 9.52 0.71
N PHE A 2 4.38 8.30 0.99
CA PHE A 2 3.35 7.65 0.17
C PHE A 2 1.97 8.28 0.38
N ASN A 3 1.38 8.82 -0.69
CA ASN A 3 0.00 9.30 -0.70
C ASN A 3 -0.99 8.12 -0.81
N LEU A 4 -2.29 8.40 -0.94
CA LEU A 4 -3.30 7.36 -1.07
C LEU A 4 -3.18 6.61 -2.41
N GLU A 5 -2.96 7.34 -3.50
CA GLU A 5 -2.84 6.80 -4.86
C GLU A 5 -1.70 5.78 -4.96
N HIS A 6 -0.52 6.11 -4.44
CA HIS A 6 0.62 5.19 -4.40
C HIS A 6 0.27 3.92 -3.65
N LYS A 7 -0.44 4.03 -2.52
CA LYS A 7 -0.80 2.85 -1.71
C LYS A 7 -1.83 1.98 -2.42
N ILE A 8 -2.79 2.58 -3.12
CA ILE A 8 -3.78 1.86 -3.93
C ILE A 8 -3.04 1.09 -5.02
N PHE A 9 -2.16 1.79 -5.75
CA PHE A 9 -1.34 1.19 -6.79
C PHE A 9 -0.50 0.02 -6.28
N LEU A 10 0.18 0.14 -5.13
CA LEU A 10 0.99 -0.94 -4.56
C LEU A 10 0.15 -2.19 -4.27
N VAL A 11 -1.07 -2.02 -3.76
CA VAL A 11 -1.96 -3.15 -3.47
C VAL A 11 -2.46 -3.78 -4.77
N GLU A 12 -2.92 -2.99 -5.72
CA GLU A 12 -3.39 -3.45 -7.02
C GLU A 12 -2.29 -4.19 -7.80
N SER A 13 -1.11 -3.59 -7.91
CA SER A 13 0.04 -4.18 -8.59
C SER A 13 0.53 -5.45 -7.89
N TYR A 14 0.51 -5.52 -6.55
CA TYR A 14 0.85 -6.73 -5.80
C TYR A 14 -0.07 -7.92 -6.16
N PHE A 15 -1.38 -7.68 -6.24
CA PHE A 15 -2.34 -8.74 -6.61
C PHE A 15 -2.38 -9.02 -8.10
N LYS A 16 -2.12 -8.01 -8.95
CA LYS A 16 -2.01 -8.17 -10.40
C LYS A 16 -0.85 -9.06 -10.80
N ASN A 17 0.28 -8.95 -10.09
CA ASN A 17 1.46 -9.78 -10.28
C ASN A 17 1.38 -11.14 -9.56
N ALA A 18 0.18 -11.55 -9.13
CA ALA A 18 -0.03 -12.85 -8.53
C ALA A 18 -0.16 -13.92 -9.61
N GLU A 19 0.67 -14.95 -9.52
CA GLU A 19 0.62 -16.11 -10.40
C GLU A 19 0.05 -17.30 -9.66
N ARG A 20 -0.91 -17.99 -10.28
CA ARG A 20 -1.46 -19.22 -9.72
C ARG A 20 -0.54 -20.38 -10.05
N GLN A 21 -0.01 -21.04 -9.03
CA GLN A 21 0.82 -22.23 -9.17
C GLN A 21 -0.03 -23.48 -9.43
N GLN A 22 0.62 -24.54 -9.93
CA GLN A 22 -0.02 -25.82 -10.24
C GLN A 22 -0.64 -26.50 -9.01
N ASN A 23 -0.11 -26.25 -7.82
CA ASN A 23 -0.66 -26.74 -6.54
C ASN A 23 -1.91 -25.95 -6.08
N GLY A 24 -2.33 -24.92 -6.84
CA GLY A 24 -3.46 -24.07 -6.49
C GLY A 24 -3.11 -22.88 -5.59
N GLU A 25 -1.86 -22.75 -5.13
CA GLU A 25 -1.40 -21.62 -4.34
C GLU A 25 -1.13 -20.38 -5.20
N TRP A 26 -1.27 -19.20 -4.60
CA TRP A 26 -0.92 -17.93 -5.25
C TRP A 26 0.50 -17.51 -4.86
N LYS A 27 1.35 -17.33 -5.86
CA LYS A 27 2.69 -16.74 -5.71
C LYS A 27 2.61 -15.25 -6.01
N TYR A 28 2.96 -14.42 -5.04
CA TYR A 28 2.98 -12.97 -5.21
C TYR A 28 4.41 -12.49 -5.47
N SER A 29 4.62 -11.76 -6.58
CA SER A 29 5.93 -11.20 -6.92
C SER A 29 6.06 -9.76 -6.39
N ILE A 30 6.82 -9.60 -5.30
CA ILE A 30 7.17 -8.26 -4.79
C ILE A 30 8.03 -7.51 -5.81
N GLN A 31 8.94 -8.20 -6.49
CA GLN A 31 9.79 -7.57 -7.48
C GLN A 31 8.98 -7.06 -8.68
N GLY A 32 7.97 -7.79 -9.12
CA GLY A 32 7.03 -7.33 -10.16
C GLY A 32 6.32 -6.04 -9.73
N CYS A 33 5.84 -6.01 -8.48
CA CYS A 33 5.19 -4.82 -7.93
C CYS A 33 6.12 -3.60 -7.87
N ILE A 34 7.40 -3.80 -7.53
CA ILE A 34 8.41 -2.74 -7.50
C ILE A 34 8.66 -2.19 -8.90
N ASN A 35 8.85 -3.08 -9.89
CA ASN A 35 9.10 -2.67 -11.27
C ASN A 35 7.91 -1.88 -11.82
N ASP A 36 6.67 -2.35 -11.58
CA ASP A 36 5.45 -1.63 -11.96
C ASP A 36 5.37 -0.25 -11.30
N PHE A 37 5.71 -0.16 -10.01
CA PHE A 37 5.68 1.10 -9.27
C PHE A 37 6.72 2.09 -9.80
N GLN A 38 7.93 1.63 -10.11
CA GLN A 38 8.97 2.47 -10.71
C GLN A 38 8.60 2.95 -12.11
N ASN A 39 7.92 2.12 -12.90
CA ASN A 39 7.42 2.51 -14.21
C ASN A 39 6.28 3.54 -14.12
N ALA A 40 5.39 3.41 -13.13
CA ALA A 40 4.27 4.32 -12.94
C ALA A 40 4.68 5.64 -12.27
N PHE A 41 5.68 5.61 -11.38
CA PHE A 41 6.14 6.77 -10.61
C PHE A 41 7.68 6.90 -10.66
N PRO A 42 8.26 7.19 -11.84
CA PRO A 42 9.71 7.20 -12.04
C PRO A 42 10.42 8.28 -11.20
N ASP A 43 9.74 9.41 -10.95
CA ASP A 43 10.30 10.53 -10.19
C ASP A 43 10.14 10.38 -8.68
N PHE A 44 9.56 9.28 -8.18
CA PHE A 44 9.31 9.12 -6.76
C PHE A 44 10.60 8.76 -6.01
N PRO A 45 11.13 9.67 -5.15
CA PRO A 45 12.42 9.47 -4.51
C PRO A 45 12.27 8.47 -3.38
N ILE A 46 12.54 7.20 -3.64
CA ILE A 46 12.52 6.19 -2.58
C ILE A 46 13.56 5.12 -2.72
N GLU A 47 14.11 4.75 -1.57
CA GLU A 47 15.03 3.63 -1.45
C GLU A 47 14.26 2.31 -1.49
N TYR A 48 14.85 1.32 -2.13
CA TYR A 48 14.28 -0.03 -2.28
C TYR A 48 13.74 -0.64 -0.96
N PRO A 49 14.46 -0.60 0.18
CA PRO A 49 13.97 -1.19 1.43
C PRO A 49 12.69 -0.53 1.94
N ASN A 50 12.57 0.79 1.76
CA ASN A 50 11.41 1.55 2.19
C ASN A 50 10.18 1.21 1.35
N LEU A 51 10.37 0.97 0.05
CA LEU A 51 9.30 0.53 -0.85
C LEU A 51 8.79 -0.87 -0.50
N VAL A 52 9.70 -1.82 -0.27
CA VAL A 52 9.37 -3.18 0.16
C VAL A 52 8.56 -3.16 1.45
N GLN A 53 9.03 -2.41 2.46
CA GLN A 53 8.32 -2.30 3.74
C GLN A 53 6.93 -1.69 3.57
N GLN A 54 6.79 -0.71 2.67
CA GLN A 54 5.50 -0.10 2.38
C GLN A 54 4.53 -1.07 1.70
N ILE A 55 5.00 -1.89 0.75
CA ILE A 55 4.19 -2.92 0.09
C ILE A 55 3.61 -3.86 1.15
N TYR A 56 4.45 -4.43 2.02
CA TYR A 56 3.99 -5.32 3.08
C TYR A 56 2.93 -4.67 3.98
N LYS A 57 3.18 -3.43 4.43
CA LYS A 57 2.22 -2.70 5.27
C LYS A 57 0.88 -2.47 4.58
N CYS A 58 0.88 -2.17 3.27
CA CYS A 58 -0.35 -1.93 2.52
C CYS A 58 -1.13 -3.23 2.29
N VAL A 59 -0.44 -4.30 1.93
CA VAL A 59 -1.05 -5.63 1.71
C VAL A 59 -1.59 -6.21 3.01
N GLU A 60 -0.82 -6.14 4.10
CA GLU A 60 -1.25 -6.60 5.43
C GLU A 60 -2.49 -5.84 5.89
N ARG A 61 -2.49 -4.51 5.76
CA ARG A 61 -3.64 -3.68 6.09
C ARG A 61 -4.86 -4.04 5.23
N PHE A 62 -4.66 -4.25 3.94
CA PHE A 62 -5.74 -4.63 3.04
C PHE A 62 -6.32 -6.01 3.39
N ARG A 63 -5.48 -7.01 3.70
CA ARG A 63 -5.93 -8.34 4.13
C ARG A 63 -6.69 -8.31 5.45
N ASN A 64 -6.23 -7.51 6.42
CA ASN A 64 -6.83 -7.49 7.76
C ASN A 64 -8.08 -6.61 7.86
N VAL A 65 -8.14 -5.51 7.09
CA VAL A 65 -9.17 -4.46 7.25
C VAL A 65 -9.99 -4.24 5.97
N GLY A 66 -9.53 -4.72 4.81
CA GLY A 66 -10.16 -4.47 3.51
C GLY A 66 -9.97 -3.05 2.99
N THR A 67 -9.11 -2.24 3.62
CA THR A 67 -8.92 -0.83 3.27
C THR A 67 -7.46 -0.48 3.07
N VAL A 68 -7.17 0.36 2.08
CA VAL A 68 -5.82 0.92 1.85
C VAL A 68 -5.63 2.25 2.59
N GLY A 69 -6.73 2.99 2.78
CA GLY A 69 -6.76 4.28 3.47
C GLY A 69 -6.68 4.19 4.99
N ARG A 70 -6.73 5.36 5.63
CA ARG A 70 -7.01 5.44 7.07
C ARG A 70 -8.52 5.25 7.29
N LYS A 71 -8.89 4.60 8.39
CA LYS A 71 -10.29 4.56 8.85
C LYS A 71 -10.79 6.00 8.98
N ALA A 72 -11.95 6.29 8.37
CA ALA A 72 -12.63 7.56 8.58
C ALA A 72 -12.85 7.75 10.09
N GLY A 73 -12.29 8.83 10.66
CA GLY A 73 -12.37 9.11 12.09
C GLY A 73 -11.19 8.65 12.97
N SER A 74 -10.07 8.15 12.41
CA SER A 74 -8.87 7.83 13.22
C SER A 74 -8.04 9.05 13.65
N GLY A 75 -8.68 10.21 13.81
CA GLY A 75 -8.08 11.44 14.32
C GLY A 75 -8.76 11.83 15.63
N ALA A 76 -7.97 12.30 16.60
CA ALA A 76 -8.54 12.93 17.78
C ALA A 76 -9.46 14.08 17.35
N PRO A 77 -10.68 14.20 17.89
CA PRO A 77 -11.55 15.32 17.56
C PRO A 77 -10.84 16.62 17.93
N LYS A 78 -10.48 17.43 16.93
CA LYS A 78 -10.04 18.82 17.11
C LYS A 78 -11.27 19.67 17.47
N LYS A 79 -11.83 19.46 18.66
CA LYS A 79 -12.71 20.47 19.26
C LYS A 79 -11.79 21.50 19.92
N ARG A 80 -11.72 22.71 19.35
CA ARG A 80 -11.22 23.87 20.08
C ARG A 80 -12.28 24.18 21.13
N THR A 81 -11.96 23.95 22.41
CA THR A 81 -12.79 24.50 23.50
C THR A 81 -12.84 26.01 23.33
N PRO A 82 -14.02 26.64 23.25
CA PRO A 82 -14.09 28.08 23.44
C PRO A 82 -13.57 28.38 24.85
N GLU A 83 -12.66 29.34 24.95
CA GLU A 83 -12.24 29.89 26.24
C GLU A 83 -13.49 30.55 26.87
N VAL A 84 -13.82 30.12 28.10
CA VAL A 84 -14.90 30.69 28.92
C VAL A 84 -14.34 31.83 29.74
#